data_AF-A0A3D3F9D7-F1
#
_entry.id   AF-A0A3D3F9D7-F1
#
_cell.length_a   1.000
_cell.length_b   1.000
_cell.length_c   1.000
_cell.angle_alpha   90.00
_cell.angle_beta   90.00
_cell.angle_gamma   90.00
#
_symmetry.space_group_name_H-M   'P 1'
#
loop_
_entity.id
_entity.type
_entity.pdbx_description
1 polymer ?
#
loop_
_entity_poly.entity_id
_entity_poly.type
_entity_poly.pdbx_seq_one_letter_code
_entity_poly.pdbx_strand_id
1 'polypeptide(L)' 'FMQLPYQPYFDYRRTGYPKFSINPKTNMNFNAPDKIPVRWKYPEVEISYNKANLEEALQRQFGGSDEINKLMWILQE' A
#
# COMPACT_ATOMS: atom_id res chain seq x y z
N PHE A 1 -18.32 -2.91 10.82
CA PHE A 1 -17.95 -4.14 10.10
C PHE A 1 -19.22 -4.69 9.44
N MET A 2 -19.12 -5.38 8.29
CA MET A 2 -20.24 -5.74 7.37
C MET A 2 -20.90 -4.56 6.62
N GLN A 3 -20.39 -3.34 6.79
CA GLN A 3 -20.77 -2.15 6.04
C GLN A 3 -19.48 -1.47 5.57
N LEU A 4 -19.47 -0.95 4.35
CA LEU A 4 -18.34 -0.21 3.74
C LEU A 4 -17.00 -0.98 3.77
N PRO A 5 -16.81 -1.99 2.89
CA PRO A 5 -15.75 -3.00 3.01
C PRO A 5 -14.32 -2.47 3.19
N TYR A 6 -13.96 -1.38 2.51
CA TYR A 6 -12.59 -0.85 2.50
C TYR A 6 -12.41 0.47 3.24
N GLN A 7 -13.51 1.15 3.58
CA GLN A 7 -13.43 2.47 4.20
C GLN A 7 -12.74 2.45 5.58
N PRO A 8 -13.00 1.47 6.48
CA PRO A 8 -12.26 1.37 7.74
C PRO A 8 -10.75 1.20 7.55
N TYR A 9 -10.31 0.50 6.50
CA TYR A 9 -8.90 0.37 6.16
C TYR A 9 -8.31 1.71 5.68
N PHE A 10 -9.06 2.48 4.88
CA PHE A 10 -8.63 3.81 4.44
C PHE A 10 -8.53 4.79 5.60
N ASP A 11 -9.50 4.78 6.52
CA ASP A 11 -9.48 5.61 7.73
C ASP A 11 -8.34 5.21 8.67
N TYR A 12 -8.05 3.92 8.82
CA TYR A 12 -6.89 3.45 9.57
C TYR A 12 -5.58 3.99 8.97
N ARG A 13 -5.40 3.94 7.65
CA ARG A 13 -4.17 4.51 7.03
C ARG A 13 -4.04 6.01 7.25
N ARG A 14 -5.16 6.73 7.26
CA ARG A 14 -5.21 8.18 7.46
C ARG A 14 -4.95 8.60 8.91
N THR A 15 -5.40 7.81 9.88
CA THR A 15 -5.41 8.22 11.31
C THR A 15 -4.50 7.39 12.20
N GLY A 16 -4.12 6.18 11.79
CA GLY A 16 -3.45 5.19 12.63
C GLY A 16 -4.37 4.54 13.67
N TYR A 17 -5.68 4.80 13.62
CA TYR A 17 -6.66 4.30 14.58
C TYR A 17 -7.70 3.36 13.93
N PRO A 18 -8.17 2.32 14.66
CA PRO A 18 -7.66 1.87 15.96
C PRO A 18 -6.23 1.30 15.85
N LYS A 19 -5.47 1.32 16.94
CA LYS A 19 -4.14 0.70 16.97
C LYS A 19 -4.29 -0.82 16.90
N PHE A 20 -3.90 -1.42 15.77
CA PHE A 20 -3.89 -2.87 15.63
C PHE A 20 -2.67 -3.50 16.32
N SER A 21 -2.90 -4.63 16.98
CA SER A 21 -1.84 -5.47 17.54
C SER A 21 -1.20 -6.33 16.44
N ILE A 22 -0.13 -5.82 15.85
CA ILE A 22 0.62 -6.53 14.79
C ILE A 22 1.71 -7.37 15.45
N ASN A 23 1.69 -8.69 15.23
CA ASN A 23 2.74 -9.59 15.69
C ASN A 23 3.71 -9.90 14.53
N PRO A 24 4.97 -9.43 14.57
CA PRO A 24 5.95 -9.65 13.51
C PRO A 24 6.23 -11.13 13.21
N LYS A 25 6.02 -12.04 14.18
CA LYS A 25 6.26 -13.48 14.01
C LYS A 25 5.18 -14.19 13.20
N THR A 26 3.99 -13.60 13.12
CA THR A 26 2.84 -14.17 12.40
C THR A 26 2.45 -13.35 11.18
N ASN A 27 3.00 -12.14 11.02
CA ASN A 27 2.70 -11.28 9.89
C ASN A 27 3.39 -11.78 8.62
N MET A 28 2.64 -11.88 7.52
CA MET A 28 3.14 -12.32 6.21
C MET A 28 3.68 -11.15 5.35
N ASN A 29 3.69 -9.93 5.88
CA ASN A 29 4.35 -8.79 5.24
C ASN A 29 5.88 -8.88 5.42
N PHE A 30 6.54 -9.74 4.64
CA PHE A 30 7.97 -10.06 4.81
C PHE A 30 8.90 -8.83 4.79
N ASN A 31 8.60 -7.82 3.98
CA ASN A 31 9.42 -6.61 3.87
C ASN A 31 9.21 -5.62 5.04
N ALA A 32 8.08 -5.73 5.75
CA ALA A 32 7.73 -4.87 6.88
C ALA A 32 6.82 -5.63 7.86
N PRO A 33 7.37 -6.58 8.65
CA PRO A 33 6.59 -7.50 9.48
C PRO A 33 5.86 -6.81 10.64
N ASP A 34 6.24 -5.58 10.98
CA ASP A 34 5.60 -4.71 11.96
C ASP A 34 4.49 -3.83 11.38
N LYS A 35 4.23 -3.88 10.06
CA LYS A 35 3.32 -2.95 9.37
C LYS A 35 2.20 -3.65 8.61
N ILE A 36 1.10 -2.93 8.46
CA ILE A 36 0.03 -3.26 7.52
C ILE A 36 0.33 -2.55 6.20
N PRO A 37 0.22 -3.24 5.05
CA PRO A 37 0.39 -2.62 3.73
C PRO A 37 -0.48 -1.37 3.57
N VAL A 38 0.07 -0.35 2.91
CA VAL A 38 -0.59 0.95 2.74
C VAL A 38 -1.10 1.17 1.32
N ARG A 39 -0.77 0.29 0.37
CA ARG A 39 -1.29 0.32 -1.01
C ARG A 39 -1.33 -1.07 -1.64
N TRP A 40 -2.02 -1.17 -2.76
CA TRP A 40 -1.92 -2.30 -3.67
C TRP A 40 -0.95 -2.00 -4.81
N LYS A 41 -0.41 -3.06 -5.41
CA LYS A 41 0.38 -2.96 -6.64
C LYS A 41 -0.49 -2.62 -7.83
N TYR A 42 0.12 -2.08 -8.87
CA TYR A 42 -0.54 -1.95 -10.17
C TYR A 42 -0.83 -3.35 -10.75
N PRO A 43 -1.91 -3.48 -11.53
CA PRO A 43 -2.26 -4.77 -12.13
C PRO A 43 -1.26 -5.13 -13.23
N GLU A 44 -1.07 -6.43 -13.46
CA GLU A 44 -0.08 -6.95 -14.42
C GLU A 44 -0.32 -6.47 -15.87
N VAL A 45 -1.58 -6.17 -16.23
CA VAL A 45 -1.92 -5.63 -17.55
C VAL A 45 -1.24 -4.29 -17.85
N GLU A 46 -0.98 -3.47 -16.84
CA GLU A 46 -0.25 -2.20 -17.02
C GLU A 46 1.22 -2.45 -17.36
N ILE A 47 1.81 -3.53 -16.82
CA ILE A 47 3.18 -3.95 -17.11
C ILE A 47 3.28 -4.42 -18.57
N SER A 48 2.28 -5.15 -19.05
CA SER A 48 2.27 -5.73 -20.39
C SER A 48 1.93 -4.73 -21.50
N TYR A 49 0.97 -3.83 -21.25
CA TYR A 49 0.39 -2.97 -22.30
C TYR A 49 0.67 -1.48 -22.13
N ASN A 50 1.12 -1.04 -20.95
CA ASN A 50 1.29 0.39 -20.64
C ASN A 50 2.60 0.69 -19.87
N LYS A 51 3.63 -0.10 -20.16
CA LYS A 51 4.89 -0.13 -19.39
C LYS A 51 5.51 1.26 -19.20
N ALA A 52 5.60 2.08 -20.24
CA ALA A 52 6.26 3.37 -20.17
C ALA A 52 5.58 4.33 -19.17
N ASN A 53 4.24 4.41 -19.20
CA ASN A 53 3.48 5.26 -18.28
C ASN A 53 3.51 4.70 -16.85
N LEU A 54 3.50 3.37 -16.71
CA LEU A 54 3.65 2.71 -15.41
C LEU A 54 5.02 3.03 -14.79
N GLU A 55 6.10 2.88 -15.53
CA GLU A 55 7.46 3.16 -15.05
C GLU A 55 7.62 4.62 -14.65
N GLU A 56 7.08 5.56 -15.44
CA GLU A 56 7.07 6.99 -15.08
C GLU A 56 6.33 7.25 -13.77
N ALA A 57 5.14 6.65 -13.60
CA ALA A 57 4.34 6.79 -12.39
C ALA A 57 5.03 6.19 -11.16
N LEU A 58 5.69 5.03 -11.31
CA LEU A 58 6.47 4.38 -10.26
C LEU A 58 7.69 5.20 -9.89
N GLN A 59 8.39 5.77 -10.87
CA GLN A 59 9.54 6.64 -10.64
C GLN A 59 9.14 7.88 -9.84
N ARG A 60 8.05 8.55 -10.24
CA ARG A 60 7.56 9.77 -9.58
C ARG A 60 7.08 9.52 -8.15
N GLN A 61 6.39 8.40 -7.90
CA GLN A 61 5.72 8.17 -6.61
C GLN A 61 6.57 7.37 -5.63
N PHE A 62 7.35 6.40 -6.11
CA PHE A 62 7.94 5.35 -5.27
C PHE A 62 9.42 5.07 -5.57
N GLY A 63 10.07 5.92 -6.37
CA GLY A 63 11.47 5.73 -6.77
C GLY A 63 11.69 4.50 -7.65
N GLY A 64 10.69 4.14 -8.45
CA GLY A 64 10.77 3.05 -9.44
C GLY A 64 10.35 1.67 -8.92
N SER A 65 9.97 1.54 -7.63
CA SER A 65 9.58 0.26 -7.03
C SER A 65 8.09 0.21 -6.72
N ASP A 66 7.38 -0.78 -7.30
CA ASP A 66 5.97 -1.05 -6.94
C ASP A 66 5.87 -1.93 -5.69
N GLU A 67 6.00 -1.30 -4.53
CA GLU A 67 6.04 -1.95 -3.23
C GLU A 67 4.86 -1.50 -2.34
N ILE A 68 4.25 -2.47 -1.63
CA ILE A 68 2.96 -2.30 -0.95
C ILE A 68 3.02 -1.42 0.31
N ASN A 69 4.21 -1.21 0.86
CA ASN A 69 4.48 -0.42 2.06
C ASN A 69 4.93 1.02 1.74
N LYS A 70 5.06 1.39 0.45
CA LYS A 70 5.38 2.76 0.05
C LYS A 70 4.18 3.70 0.19
N LEU A 71 4.41 4.84 0.82
CA LEU A 71 3.37 5.84 1.08
C LEU A 71 2.96 6.56 -0.20
N MET A 72 1.66 6.53 -0.51
CA MET A 72 1.06 7.35 -1.56
C MET A 72 0.97 8.82 -1.13
N TRP A 73 0.85 9.73 -2.10
CA TRP A 73 0.82 11.17 -1.86
C TRP A 73 -0.14 11.61 -0.73
N ILE A 74 -1.37 11.10 -0.69
CA ILE A 74 -2.36 11.45 0.35
C ILE A 74 -2.00 10.97 1.78
N LEU A 75 -0.96 10.15 1.92
CA LEU A 75 -0.46 9.64 3.20
C LEU A 75 0.95 10.18 3.53
N GLN A 76 1.47 11.10 2.71
CA GLN A 76 2.72 11.81 2.97
C GLN A 76 2.39 13.09 3.76
N GLU A 77 3.25 13.46 4.70
CA GLU A 77 3.17 14.72 5.45
C GLU A 77 3.82 15.88 4.68
#